data_AF-K1QJ43-F1
#
_entry.id   AF-K1QJ43-F1
#
_cell.length_a   1.000
_cell.length_b   1.000
_cell.length_c   1.000
_cell.angle_alpha   90.00
_cell.angle_beta   90.00
_cell.angle_gamma   90.00
#
_symmetry.space_group_name_H-M   'P 1'
#
loop_
_entity.id
_entity.type
_entity.pdbx_description
1 polymer ?
#
loop_
_entity_poly.entity_id
_entity_poly.type
_entity_poly.pdbx_seq_one_letter_code
_entity_poly.pdbx_strand_id
1 'polypeptide(L)'
;MCCCYDNTTGKLFWFENNDIRTIVREVRRSYTNYDWGSGTIEEALRRVWRNMRDEERRREKGKKELHRRQSKQAKRIRDKLKSRCTQLKNDAIYKKKDRKKIRKCLSKEATSPEVTDEDEPTQRVAIPFVWESSLLRAIKCDLDRGYSDSLGIQQRRQKSKVTRSATEMTMTPPPRDIPGWAISTTYHLDG
;
A
#
# COMPACT_ATOMS: atom_id res chain seq x y z
N MET A 1 26.84 -2.73 20.05
CA MET A 1 26.03 -1.95 21.00
C MET A 1 24.67 -1.71 20.36
N CYS A 2 23.59 -2.30 20.89
CA CYS A 2 22.24 -2.03 20.41
C CYS A 2 21.53 -1.10 21.41
N CYS A 3 21.00 0.01 20.90
CA CYS A 3 20.23 0.98 21.68
C CYS A 3 18.76 0.88 21.27
N CYS A 4 17.88 0.65 22.23
CA CYS A 4 16.43 0.72 22.03
C CYS A 4 15.86 1.86 22.88
N TYR A 5 15.13 2.77 22.22
CA TYR A 5 14.42 3.87 22.86
C TYR A 5 12.95 3.52 22.99
N ASP A 6 12.44 3.51 24.22
CA ASP A 6 11.03 3.29 24.48
C ASP A 6 10.29 4.65 24.50
N ASN A 7 9.45 4.88 23.49
CA ASN A 7 8.64 6.11 23.36
C ASN A 7 7.54 6.24 24.43
N THR A 8 7.23 5.15 25.13
CA THR A 8 6.18 5.13 26.17
C THR A 8 6.73 5.50 27.54
N THR A 9 7.96 5.12 27.84
CA THR A 9 8.62 5.39 29.14
C THR A 9 9.71 6.45 29.06
N GLY A 10 10.09 6.90 27.86
CA GLY A 10 11.15 7.89 27.63
C GLY A 10 12.55 7.39 27.98
N LYS A 11 12.74 6.09 28.16
CA LYS A 11 14.02 5.49 28.60
C LYS A 11 14.81 4.91 27.42
N LEU A 12 16.12 5.19 27.44
CA LEU A 12 17.12 4.50 26.62
C LEU A 12 17.58 3.23 27.34
N PHE A 13 17.49 2.10 26.65
CA PHE A 13 18.06 0.83 27.11
C PHE A 13 19.30 0.48 26.29
N TRP A 14 20.39 0.24 27.01
CA TRP A 14 21.69 -0.17 26.47
C TRP A 14 21.86 -1.67 26.67
N PHE A 15 21.95 -2.42 25.57
CA PHE A 15 22.28 -3.84 25.64
C PHE A 15 23.76 -4.03 25.35
N GLU A 16 24.53 -4.34 26.40
CA GLU A 16 25.98 -4.58 26.33
C GLU A 16 26.32 -5.90 25.62
N ASN A 17 25.41 -6.88 25.66
CA ASN A 17 25.57 -8.18 25.01
C ASN A 17 24.48 -8.44 23.98
N ASN A 18 24.86 -8.81 22.74
CA ASN A 18 23.96 -9.21 21.65
C ASN A 18 23.32 -10.61 21.88
N ASP A 19 23.33 -11.14 23.11
CA ASP A 19 22.68 -12.41 23.41
C ASP A 19 21.17 -12.19 23.54
N ILE A 20 20.42 -12.81 22.62
CA ILE A 20 18.95 -12.83 22.60
C ILE A 20 18.39 -13.21 23.97
N ARG A 21 19.01 -14.17 24.67
CA ARG A 21 18.52 -14.65 25.97
C ARG A 21 18.57 -13.57 27.04
N THR A 22 19.63 -12.75 27.03
CA THR A 22 19.81 -11.63 27.95
C THR A 22 18.80 -10.53 27.69
N ILE A 23 18.57 -10.20 26.41
CA ILE A 23 17.61 -9.17 26.02
C ILE A 23 16.17 -9.62 26.34
N VAL A 24 15.81 -10.88 26.04
CA VAL A 24 14.50 -11.43 26.38
C VAL A 24 14.25 -11.40 27.89
N ARG A 25 15.27 -11.75 28.69
CA ARG A 25 15.18 -11.70 30.16
C ARG A 25 14.94 -10.27 30.65
N GLU A 26 15.67 -9.30 30.12
CA GLU A 26 15.58 -7.90 30.55
C GLU A 26 14.26 -7.23 30.11
N VAL A 27 13.75 -7.58 28.93
CA VAL A 27 12.44 -7.12 28.45
C VAL A 27 11.33 -7.68 29.36
N ARG A 28 11.35 -8.96 29.72
CA ARG A 28 10.36 -9.53 30.66
C ARG A 28 10.47 -8.91 32.05
N ARG A 29 11.67 -8.56 32.50
CA ARG A 29 11.90 -7.87 33.78
C ARG A 29 11.40 -6.43 33.77
N SER A 30 11.53 -5.72 32.65
CA SER A 30 11.15 -4.30 32.55
C SER A 30 9.66 -4.11 32.25
N TYR A 31 9.03 -5.07 31.58
CA TYR A 31 7.63 -5.04 31.16
C TYR A 31 6.80 -6.13 31.86
N THR A 32 6.90 -6.20 33.19
CA THR A 32 6.22 -7.22 34.03
C THR A 32 4.70 -7.20 33.92
N ASN A 33 4.10 -6.08 33.50
CA ASN A 33 2.66 -5.93 33.29
C ASN A 33 2.16 -6.59 32.00
N TYR A 34 3.05 -7.11 31.16
CA TYR A 34 2.71 -7.76 29.90
C TYR A 34 3.20 -9.22 29.92
N ASP A 35 2.28 -10.17 29.76
CA ASP A 35 2.61 -11.60 29.69
C ASP A 35 3.07 -11.99 28.27
N TRP A 36 4.17 -11.39 27.82
CA TRP A 36 4.79 -11.77 26.57
C TRP A 36 5.62 -13.03 26.74
N GLY A 37 5.26 -14.07 25.98
CA GLY A 37 6.06 -15.29 25.86
C GLY A 37 7.48 -14.97 25.36
N SER A 38 8.47 -15.69 25.89
CA SER A 38 9.88 -15.54 25.50
C SER A 38 10.09 -15.69 23.99
N GLY A 39 9.36 -16.61 23.34
CA GLY A 39 9.39 -16.80 21.90
C GLY A 39 8.90 -15.58 21.10
N THR A 40 7.87 -14.88 21.59
CA THR A 40 7.34 -13.66 20.94
C THR A 40 8.37 -12.53 20.98
N ILE A 41 9.03 -12.35 22.12
CA ILE A 41 10.08 -11.33 22.28
C ILE A 41 11.29 -11.66 21.41
N GLU A 42 11.70 -12.93 21.39
CA GLU A 42 12.80 -13.39 20.55
C GLU A 42 12.51 -13.21 19.06
N GLU A 43 11.30 -13.55 18.59
CA GLU A 43 10.91 -13.35 17.20
C GLU A 43 10.90 -11.87 16.83
N ALA A 44 10.38 -11.01 17.71
CA ALA A 44 10.39 -9.56 17.51
C ALA A 44 11.83 -9.02 17.40
N LEU A 45 12.74 -9.43 18.29
CA LEU A 45 14.15 -9.06 18.24
C LEU A 45 14.83 -9.52 16.94
N ARG A 46 14.63 -10.78 16.56
CA ARG A 46 15.14 -11.33 15.29
C ARG A 46 14.61 -10.56 14.07
N ARG A 47 13.36 -10.09 14.14
CA ARG A 47 12.75 -9.26 13.09
C ARG A 47 13.39 -7.86 13.04
N VAL A 48 13.62 -7.22 14.18
CA VAL A 48 14.31 -5.92 14.28
C VAL A 48 15.73 -6.02 13.70
N TRP A 49 16.52 -7.02 14.11
CA TRP A 49 17.88 -7.18 13.59
C TRP A 49 17.95 -7.54 12.11
N ARG A 50 16.99 -8.33 11.59
CA ARG A 50 16.86 -8.54 10.14
C ARG A 50 16.57 -7.22 9.43
N ASN A 51 15.62 -6.43 9.94
CA ASN A 51 15.29 -5.13 9.37
C ASN A 51 16.49 -4.18 9.37
N MET A 52 17.25 -4.09 10.47
CA MET A 52 18.46 -3.27 10.57
C MET A 52 19.52 -3.68 9.55
N ARG A 53 19.81 -4.99 9.44
CA ARG A 53 20.78 -5.51 8.46
C ARG A 53 20.33 -5.23 7.02
N ASP A 54 19.05 -5.43 6.73
CA ASP A 54 18.52 -5.16 5.41
C ASP A 54 18.49 -3.65 5.11
N GLU A 55 18.28 -2.80 6.10
CA GLU A 55 18.34 -1.34 5.94
C GLU A 55 19.78 -0.87 5.65
N GLU A 56 20.77 -1.42 6.35
CA GLU A 56 22.18 -1.15 6.12
C GLU A 56 22.60 -1.60 4.71
N ARG A 57 22.26 -2.84 4.33
CA ARG A 57 22.52 -3.36 2.98
C ARG A 57 21.85 -2.53 1.88
N ARG A 58 20.67 -1.94 2.15
CA ARG A 58 19.99 -1.03 1.20
C ARG A 58 20.66 0.34 1.14
N ARG A 59 21.22 0.82 2.25
CA ARG A 59 21.99 2.07 2.34
C ARG A 59 23.28 1.96 1.54
N GLU A 60 24.07 0.90 1.78
CA GLU A 60 25.32 0.62 1.08
C GLU A 60 25.13 0.49 -0.44
N LYS A 61 24.03 -0.14 -0.88
CA LYS A 61 23.70 -0.29 -2.30
C LYS A 61 23.08 0.96 -2.93
N GLY A 62 22.87 2.05 -2.19
CA GLY A 62 22.19 3.26 -2.66
C GLY A 62 20.71 3.07 -3.04
N LYS A 63 20.09 1.93 -2.70
CA LYS A 63 18.73 1.54 -3.14
C LYS A 63 17.62 1.95 -2.15
N LYS A 64 17.96 2.66 -1.07
CA LYS A 64 17.02 3.03 0.00
C LYS A 64 15.86 3.87 -0.53
N GLU A 65 16.13 4.89 -1.33
CA GLU A 65 15.10 5.78 -1.85
C GLU A 65 14.21 5.10 -2.89
N LEU A 66 14.80 4.29 -3.79
CA LEU A 66 14.04 3.47 -4.74
C LEU A 66 13.07 2.52 -4.02
N HIS A 67 13.55 1.80 -3.00
CA HIS A 67 12.71 0.92 -2.19
C HIS A 67 11.59 1.67 -1.46
N ARG A 68 11.89 2.87 -0.92
CA ARG A 68 10.89 3.72 -0.26
C ARG A 68 9.80 4.15 -1.24
N ARG A 69 10.17 4.57 -2.45
CA ARG A 69 9.23 4.93 -3.53
C ARG A 69 8.36 3.75 -3.94
N GLN A 70 8.96 2.58 -4.23
CA GLN A 70 8.23 1.36 -4.58
C GLN A 70 7.29 0.90 -3.45
N SER A 71 7.73 0.98 -2.19
CA SER A 71 6.91 0.61 -1.03
C SER A 71 5.71 1.54 -0.86
N LYS A 72 5.91 2.86 -1.04
CA LYS A 72 4.82 3.85 -1.02
C LYS A 72 3.83 3.58 -2.15
N GLN A 73 4.30 3.35 -3.38
CA GLN A 73 3.45 3.05 -4.52
C GLN A 73 2.66 1.75 -4.33
N ALA A 74 3.31 0.68 -3.88
CA ALA A 74 2.65 -0.59 -3.59
C ALA A 74 1.59 -0.45 -2.48
N LYS A 75 1.86 0.37 -1.45
CA LYS A 75 0.87 0.70 -0.42
C LYS A 75 -0.33 1.44 -1.03
N ARG A 76 -0.11 2.47 -1.86
CA ARG A 76 -1.18 3.22 -2.55
C ARG A 76 -2.08 2.30 -3.37
N ILE A 77 -1.49 1.41 -4.17
CA ILE A 77 -2.24 0.43 -4.97
C ILE A 77 -3.10 -0.48 -4.07
N ARG A 78 -2.53 -1.00 -2.98
CA ARG A 78 -3.28 -1.85 -2.02
C ARG A 78 -4.44 -1.08 -1.37
N ASP A 79 -4.20 0.13 -0.91
CA ASP A 79 -5.21 0.95 -0.23
C ASP A 79 -6.36 1.30 -1.20
N LYS A 80 -6.04 1.65 -2.46
CA LYS A 80 -7.02 1.94 -3.52
C LYS A 80 -7.84 0.73 -3.92
N LEU A 81 -7.20 -0.44 -4.03
CA LEU A 81 -7.92 -1.70 -4.27
C LEU A 81 -8.85 -2.05 -3.12
N LYS A 82 -8.39 -1.88 -1.88
CA LYS A 82 -9.19 -2.13 -0.69
C LYS A 82 -10.42 -1.22 -0.68
N SER A 83 -10.26 0.09 -0.94
CA SER A 83 -11.38 1.03 -0.98
C SER A 83 -12.40 0.67 -2.07
N ARG A 84 -11.96 0.39 -3.29
CA ARG A 84 -12.84 -0.01 -4.40
C ARG A 84 -13.56 -1.32 -4.11
N CYS A 85 -12.87 -2.31 -3.56
CA CYS A 85 -13.46 -3.58 -3.16
C CYS A 85 -14.51 -3.42 -2.05
N THR A 86 -14.26 -2.55 -1.07
CA THR A 86 -15.21 -2.22 -0.02
C THR A 86 -16.44 -1.53 -0.61
N GLN A 87 -16.25 -0.50 -1.44
CA GLN A 87 -17.37 0.19 -2.07
C GLN A 87 -18.19 -0.77 -2.94
N LEU A 88 -17.56 -1.60 -3.77
CA LEU A 88 -18.27 -2.57 -4.62
C LEU A 88 -19.12 -3.57 -3.82
N LYS A 89 -18.76 -3.86 -2.56
CA LYS A 89 -19.57 -4.72 -1.68
C LYS A 89 -20.77 -3.98 -1.11
N ASN A 90 -20.60 -2.71 -0.75
CA ASN A 90 -21.60 -1.91 -0.06
C ASN A 90 -22.58 -1.23 -1.03
N ASP A 91 -22.16 -0.97 -2.26
CA ASP A 91 -22.91 -0.21 -3.25
C ASP A 91 -24.07 -1.03 -3.85
N ALA A 92 -25.30 -0.60 -3.58
CA ALA A 92 -26.52 -1.25 -4.04
C ALA A 92 -26.73 -1.15 -5.57
N ILE A 93 -26.06 -0.22 -6.25
CA ILE A 93 -26.19 0.01 -7.71
C ILE A 93 -25.76 -1.24 -8.48
N TYR A 94 -24.69 -1.90 -8.04
CA TYR A 94 -24.15 -3.08 -8.74
C TYR A 94 -24.85 -4.37 -8.29
N LYS A 95 -25.50 -5.06 -9.24
CA LYS A 95 -26.09 -6.39 -9.00
C LYS A 95 -25.02 -7.44 -8.72
N LYS A 96 -25.37 -8.53 -8.03
CA LYS A 96 -24.44 -9.62 -7.64
C LYS A 96 -23.61 -10.17 -8.82
N LYS A 97 -24.24 -10.34 -9.99
CA LYS A 97 -23.57 -10.81 -11.22
C LYS A 97 -22.50 -9.84 -11.70
N ASP A 98 -22.81 -8.54 -11.69
CA ASP A 98 -21.90 -7.49 -12.15
C ASP A 98 -20.78 -7.25 -11.15
N ARG A 99 -21.07 -7.31 -9.83
CA ARG A 99 -20.03 -7.30 -8.79
C ARG A 99 -18.98 -8.38 -9.01
N LYS A 100 -19.38 -9.60 -9.40
CA LYS A 100 -18.43 -10.69 -9.69
C LYS A 100 -17.57 -10.37 -10.92
N LYS A 101 -18.16 -9.79 -11.98
CA LYS A 101 -17.42 -9.38 -13.18
C LYS A 101 -16.44 -8.24 -12.89
N ILE A 102 -16.90 -7.18 -12.24
CA ILE A 102 -16.10 -6.00 -11.87
C ILE A 102 -14.94 -6.40 -10.96
N ARG A 103 -15.17 -7.29 -9.98
CA ARG A 103 -14.12 -7.75 -9.06
C ARG A 103 -12.93 -8.39 -9.77
N LYS A 104 -13.13 -9.06 -10.91
CA LYS A 104 -12.02 -9.62 -11.70
C LYS A 104 -11.08 -8.53 -12.23
N CYS A 105 -11.61 -7.32 -12.48
CA CYS A 105 -10.84 -6.18 -12.97
C CYS A 105 -10.19 -5.35 -11.85
N LEU A 106 -10.47 -5.65 -10.58
CA LEU A 106 -9.88 -4.98 -9.41
C LEU A 106 -8.62 -5.73 -8.93
N SER A 107 -7.60 -5.78 -9.78
CA SER A 107 -6.29 -6.38 -9.48
C SER A 107 -5.20 -5.31 -9.34
N LYS A 108 -4.04 -5.71 -8.79
CA LYS A 108 -2.88 -4.81 -8.67
C LYS A 108 -2.39 -4.35 -10.04
N GLU A 109 -2.34 -5.26 -11.00
CA GLU A 109 -1.87 -5.00 -12.37
C GLU A 109 -2.87 -4.14 -13.16
N ALA A 110 -4.16 -4.22 -12.84
CA ALA A 110 -5.21 -3.38 -13.41
C ALA A 110 -5.46 -2.08 -12.62
N THR A 111 -4.62 -1.74 -11.63
CA THR A 111 -4.75 -0.50 -10.85
C THR A 111 -3.70 0.50 -11.28
N SER A 112 -4.17 1.61 -11.85
CA SER A 112 -3.30 2.68 -12.35
C SER A 112 -2.35 3.17 -11.27
N PRO A 113 -1.06 3.34 -11.60
CA PRO A 113 -0.09 3.90 -10.67
C PRO A 113 -0.43 5.35 -10.36
N GLU A 114 -0.12 5.77 -9.13
CA GLU A 114 -0.24 7.15 -8.67
C GLU A 114 1.15 7.71 -8.38
N VAL A 115 1.56 8.68 -9.18
CA VAL A 115 2.78 9.47 -8.94
C VAL A 115 2.42 10.68 -8.07
N THR A 116 3.34 11.09 -7.22
CA THR A 116 3.17 12.35 -6.48
C THR A 116 3.45 13.49 -7.46
N ASP A 117 2.62 14.52 -7.43
CA ASP A 117 2.89 15.73 -8.19
C ASP A 117 4.17 16.39 -7.63
N GLU A 118 5.11 16.78 -8.49
CA GLU A 118 6.36 17.42 -8.03
C GLU A 118 6.09 18.83 -7.51
N ASP A 119 5.06 19.50 -8.03
CA ASP A 119 4.70 20.87 -7.69
C ASP A 119 3.80 20.94 -6.43
N GLU A 120 3.00 19.91 -6.17
CA GLU A 120 2.13 19.82 -5.00
C GLU A 120 2.27 18.47 -4.27
N PRO A 121 3.04 18.38 -3.17
CA PRO A 121 3.32 17.09 -2.50
C PRO A 121 2.08 16.44 -1.87
N THR A 122 0.99 17.20 -1.71
CA THR A 122 -0.32 16.75 -1.25
C THR A 122 -1.22 16.24 -2.37
N GLN A 123 -0.90 16.57 -3.62
CA GLN A 123 -1.60 16.13 -4.82
C GLN A 123 -0.91 14.92 -5.44
N ARG A 124 -1.72 14.05 -6.04
CA ARG A 124 -1.24 12.87 -6.76
C ARG A 124 -1.89 12.81 -8.12
N VAL A 125 -1.13 12.33 -9.09
CA VAL A 125 -1.61 12.14 -10.45
C VAL A 125 -1.69 10.64 -10.73
N ALA A 126 -2.89 10.15 -11.04
CA ALA A 126 -3.11 8.81 -11.50
C ALA A 126 -2.84 8.74 -13.01
N ILE A 127 -1.91 7.88 -13.42
CA ILE A 127 -1.56 7.69 -14.84
C ILE A 127 -2.44 6.56 -15.41
N PRO A 128 -3.41 6.85 -16.29
CA PRO A 128 -4.34 5.85 -16.83
C PRO A 128 -3.63 4.80 -17.69
N PHE A 129 -4.26 3.64 -17.87
CA PHE A 129 -3.81 2.63 -18.84
C PHE A 129 -4.36 2.95 -20.23
N VAL A 130 -3.52 2.81 -21.25
CA VAL A 130 -3.94 2.96 -22.66
C VAL A 130 -4.99 1.94 -23.06
N TRP A 131 -4.91 0.72 -22.53
CA TRP A 131 -5.84 -0.35 -22.84
C TRP A 131 -7.15 -0.28 -22.06
N GLU A 132 -7.28 0.58 -21.04
CA GLU A 132 -8.47 0.57 -20.19
C GLU A 132 -9.69 1.15 -20.92
N SER A 133 -10.74 0.35 -21.06
CA SER A 133 -12.03 0.78 -21.61
C SER A 133 -12.64 1.95 -20.82
N SER A 134 -13.39 2.81 -21.53
CA SER A 134 -14.15 3.90 -20.93
C SER A 134 -15.15 3.40 -19.87
N LEU A 135 -15.76 2.23 -20.09
CA LEU A 135 -16.68 1.60 -19.14
C LEU A 135 -15.98 1.19 -17.85
N LEU A 136 -14.86 0.46 -17.91
CA LEU A 136 -14.11 0.09 -16.71
C LEU A 136 -13.63 1.33 -15.96
N ARG A 137 -13.21 2.36 -16.71
CA ARG A 137 -12.77 3.63 -16.13
C ARG A 137 -13.89 4.32 -15.37
N ALA A 138 -15.09 4.42 -15.96
CA ALA A 138 -16.27 4.99 -15.31
C ALA A 138 -16.61 4.24 -14.02
N ILE A 139 -16.65 2.90 -14.06
CA ILE A 139 -16.90 2.07 -12.88
C ILE A 139 -15.86 2.33 -11.78
N LYS A 140 -14.57 2.42 -12.12
CA LYS A 140 -13.52 2.71 -11.14
C LYS A 140 -13.69 4.11 -10.53
N CYS A 141 -14.05 5.11 -11.33
CA CYS A 141 -14.34 6.46 -10.85
C CYS A 141 -15.55 6.50 -9.91
N ASP A 142 -16.63 5.79 -10.24
CA ASP A 142 -17.83 5.70 -9.41
C ASP A 142 -17.53 5.02 -8.07
N LEU A 143 -16.75 3.94 -8.08
CA LEU A 143 -16.30 3.28 -6.85
C LEU A 143 -15.40 4.17 -5.99
N ASP A 144 -14.50 4.94 -6.60
CA ASP A 144 -13.63 5.87 -5.87
C ASP A 144 -14.44 7.01 -5.24
N ARG A 145 -15.43 7.56 -5.98
CA ARG A 145 -16.35 8.59 -5.50
C ARG A 145 -17.24 8.07 -4.38
N GLY A 146 -17.94 6.96 -4.61
CA GLY A 146 -18.83 6.34 -3.63
C GLY A 146 -18.10 5.97 -2.34
N TYR A 147 -16.86 5.47 -2.44
CA TYR A 147 -16.04 5.24 -1.24
C TYR A 147 -15.75 6.55 -0.51
N SER A 148 -15.29 7.58 -1.22
CA SER A 148 -15.05 8.91 -0.63
C SER A 148 -16.29 9.46 0.05
N ASP A 149 -17.46 9.26 -0.55
CA ASP A 149 -18.75 9.69 -0.01
C ASP A 149 -19.23 8.88 1.19
N SER A 150 -18.77 7.65 1.34
CA SER A 150 -19.03 6.85 2.55
C SER A 150 -18.19 7.28 3.77
N LEU A 151 -17.10 8.04 3.56
CA LEU A 151 -16.22 8.47 4.65
C LEU A 151 -16.78 9.68 5.40
N GLY A 152 -16.50 9.75 6.71
CA GLY A 152 -16.77 10.93 7.52
C GLY A 152 -15.93 12.15 7.08
N ILE A 153 -16.42 13.35 7.39
CA ILE A 153 -15.83 14.63 6.92
C ILE A 153 -14.34 14.74 7.27
N GLN A 154 -13.94 14.41 8.49
CA GLN A 154 -12.54 14.46 8.91
C GLN A 154 -11.65 13.51 8.09
N GLN A 155 -12.11 12.28 7.84
CA GLN A 155 -11.38 11.29 7.05
C GLN A 155 -11.25 11.72 5.58
N ARG A 156 -12.28 12.38 5.02
CA ARG A 156 -12.21 12.94 3.67
C ARG A 156 -11.14 14.03 3.56
N ARG A 157 -11.06 14.94 4.53
CA ARG A 157 -10.06 16.03 4.55
C ARG A 157 -8.62 15.53 4.64
N GLN A 158 -8.39 14.40 5.31
CA GLN A 158 -7.06 13.80 5.44
C GLN A 158 -6.64 13.00 4.20
N LYS A 159 -7.56 12.72 3.27
CA LYS A 159 -7.24 12.00 2.04
C LYS A 159 -6.53 12.93 1.06
N SER A 160 -5.47 12.42 0.42
CA SER A 160 -4.82 13.12 -0.69
C SER A 160 -5.78 13.28 -1.86
N LYS A 161 -5.76 14.45 -2.50
CA LYS A 161 -6.47 14.69 -3.74
C LYS A 161 -5.72 13.96 -4.86
N VAL A 162 -6.47 13.15 -5.62
CA VAL A 162 -5.92 12.41 -6.76
C VAL A 162 -6.58 12.90 -8.03
N THR A 163 -5.82 13.55 -8.89
CA THR A 163 -6.22 13.95 -10.24
C THR A 163 -5.79 12.87 -11.24
N ARG A 164 -6.32 12.92 -12.45
CA ARG A 164 -5.92 12.01 -13.54
C ARG A 164 -4.99 12.76 -14.48
N SER A 165 -3.92 12.10 -14.93
CA SER A 165 -3.09 12.66 -15.99
C SER A 165 -3.91 12.82 -17.26
N ALA A 166 -3.79 14.00 -17.89
CA ALA A 166 -4.38 14.29 -19.19
C ALA A 166 -3.41 13.96 -20.34
N THR A 167 -2.12 14.03 -20.07
CA THR A 167 -1.04 13.94 -21.05
C THR A 167 -0.31 12.59 -21.02
N GLU A 168 -0.19 11.98 -19.84
CA GLU A 168 0.53 10.73 -19.67
C GLU A 168 -0.40 9.53 -19.62
N MET A 169 0.01 8.45 -20.28
CA MET A 169 -0.62 7.14 -20.19
C MET A 169 0.42 6.05 -20.01
N THR A 170 0.06 5.00 -19.27
CA THR A 170 0.90 3.82 -19.10
C THR A 170 0.75 2.88 -20.30
N MET A 171 1.89 2.50 -20.88
CA MET A 171 1.97 1.51 -21.98
C MET A 171 2.01 0.07 -21.48
N THR A 172 1.83 -0.16 -20.19
CA THR A 172 1.79 -1.51 -19.60
C THR A 172 0.64 -2.29 -20.22
N PRO A 173 0.88 -3.49 -20.78
CA PRO A 173 -0.16 -4.27 -21.45
C PRO A 173 -1.25 -4.73 -20.46
N PRO A 174 -2.44 -5.11 -20.96
CA PRO A 174 -3.50 -5.64 -20.12
C PRO A 174 -3.06 -6.94 -19.43
N PRO A 175 -3.48 -7.19 -18.18
CA PRO A 175 -3.26 -8.48 -17.51
C PRO A 175 -3.92 -9.62 -18.28
N ARG A 176 -3.30 -10.82 -18.28
CA ARG A 176 -3.78 -11.98 -19.06
C ARG A 176 -5.24 -12.37 -18.77
N ASP A 177 -5.66 -12.27 -17.51
CA ASP A 177 -7.00 -12.70 -17.06
C ASP A 177 -8.04 -11.57 -17.06
N ILE A 178 -7.73 -10.43 -17.70
CA ILE A 178 -8.67 -9.32 -17.72
C ILE A 178 -9.81 -9.58 -18.72
N PRO A 179 -11.08 -9.35 -18.35
CA PRO A 179 -12.19 -9.54 -19.26
C PRO A 179 -12.10 -8.62 -20.49
N GLY A 180 -12.50 -9.11 -21.68
CA GLY A 180 -12.45 -8.31 -22.92
C GLY A 180 -13.23 -6.99 -22.87
N TRP A 181 -14.37 -6.93 -22.17
CA TRP A 181 -15.14 -5.68 -22.01
C TRP A 181 -14.37 -4.58 -21.27
N ALA A 182 -13.35 -4.96 -20.47
CA ALA A 182 -12.52 -4.02 -19.73
C ALA A 182 -11.39 -3.42 -20.58
N ILE A 183 -11.12 -4.00 -21.75
CA ILE A 183 -10.12 -3.52 -22.71
C ILE A 183 -10.80 -2.58 -23.70
N SER A 184 -10.15 -1.46 -24.03
CA SER A 184 -10.61 -0.50 -25.02
C SER A 184 -10.68 -1.16 -26.39
N THR A 185 -11.74 -0.91 -27.15
CA THR A 185 -11.90 -1.42 -28.52
C THR A 185 -10.85 -0.88 -29.48
N THR A 186 -10.26 0.27 -29.15
CA THR A 186 -9.18 0.92 -29.91
C THR A 186 -7.79 0.46 -29.51
N TYR A 187 -7.68 -0.43 -28.50
CA TYR A 187 -6.40 -0.99 -28.10
C TYR A 187 -6.06 -2.15 -29.01
N HIS A 188 -5.21 -1.89 -30.00
CA HIS A 188 -4.63 -2.91 -30.85
C HIS A 188 -3.25 -3.28 -30.30
N LEU A 189 -3.05 -4.58 -30.05
CA LEU A 189 -1.72 -5.14 -29.86
C LEU A 189 -1.09 -5.20 -31.25
N ASP A 190 -0.48 -4.10 -31.69
CA ASP A 190 0.49 -4.22 -32.77
C ASP A 190 1.61 -5.12 -32.24
N GLY A 191 1.84 -6.24 -32.93
CA GLY A 191 2.60 -7.40 -32.49
C GLY A 191 4.07 -7.15 -32.20
#